data_AF-A0A419SJR7-F1
#
_entry.id   AF-A0A419SJR7-F1
#
_cell.length_a   1.000
_cell.length_b   1.000
_cell.length_c   1.000
_cell.angle_alpha   90.00
_cell.angle_beta   90.00
_cell.angle_gamma   90.00
#
_symmetry.space_group_name_H-M   'P 1'
#
loop_
_entity.id
_entity.type
_entity.pdbx_description
1 polymer ?
#
loop_
_entity_poly.entity_id
_entity_poly.type
_entity_poly.pdbx_seq_one_letter_code
_entity_poly.pdbx_strand_id
1 'polypeptide(L)' 'MDKDQLEQKRFLKEQVEWCKKQDAVLKKIEEKLYKMRVIAESALDQELTPLEVSQLNTQLNTLRREVQFLERQLRSDLH' A
#
# COMPACT_ATOMS: atom_id res chain seq x y z
N MET A 1 10.91 -15.04 -36.34
CA MET A 1 11.30 -14.49 -35.02
C MET A 1 12.16 -15.54 -34.36
N ASP A 2 13.36 -15.17 -33.94
CA ASP A 2 14.32 -16.14 -33.40
C ASP A 2 13.88 -16.64 -32.01
N LYS A 3 14.35 -17.82 -31.60
CA LYS A 3 13.99 -18.43 -30.30
C LYS A 3 14.38 -17.50 -29.13
N ASP A 4 15.52 -16.85 -29.23
CA ASP A 4 16.02 -15.91 -28.23
C ASP A 4 15.12 -14.67 -28.12
N GLN A 5 14.59 -14.19 -29.26
CA GLN A 5 13.64 -13.07 -29.26
C GLN A 5 12.30 -13.45 -28.63
N LEU A 6 11.85 -14.70 -28.79
CA LEU A 6 10.64 -15.22 -28.15
C LEU A 6 10.82 -15.30 -26.62
N GLU A 7 11.96 -15.79 -26.16
CA GLU A 7 12.28 -15.90 -24.72
C GLU A 7 12.42 -14.53 -24.07
N GLN A 8 13.14 -13.59 -24.71
CA GLN A 8 13.27 -12.21 -24.23
C GLN A 8 11.90 -11.52 -24.15
N LYS A 9 11.04 -11.71 -25.15
CA LYS A 9 9.68 -11.15 -25.14
C LYS A 9 8.82 -11.74 -24.02
N ARG A 10 8.96 -13.03 -23.71
CA ARG A 10 8.25 -13.67 -22.60
C ARG A 10 8.71 -13.11 -21.26
N PHE A 11 10.03 -13.02 -21.06
CA PHE A 11 10.62 -12.44 -19.86
C PHE A 11 10.15 -10.99 -19.62
N LEU A 12 10.19 -10.14 -20.65
CA LEU A 12 9.73 -8.75 -20.54
C LEU A 12 8.23 -8.65 -20.20
N LYS A 13 7.40 -9.55 -20.75
CA LYS A 13 5.98 -9.61 -20.39
C LYS A 13 5.77 -9.99 -18.92
N GLU A 14 6.52 -10.97 -18.43
CA GLU A 14 6.47 -11.37 -17.02
C GLU A 14 6.90 -10.22 -16.10
N GLN A 15 7.96 -9.48 -16.47
CA GLN A 15 8.39 -8.29 -15.73
C GLN A 15 7.34 -7.18 -15.72
N VAL A 16 6.67 -6.92 -16.85
CA VAL A 16 5.58 -5.92 -16.91
C VAL A 16 4.43 -6.31 -15.99
N GLU A 17 4.01 -7.57 -16.03
CA GLU A 17 2.92 -8.05 -15.15
C GLU A 17 3.33 -8.03 -13.67
N TRP A 18 4.60 -8.32 -13.36
CA TRP A 18 5.14 -8.17 -12.02
C TRP A 18 5.08 -6.70 -11.56
N CYS A 19 5.57 -5.75 -12.36
CA CYS A 19 5.51 -4.32 -12.05
C CYS A 19 4.07 -3.82 -11.83
N LYS A 20 3.11 -4.27 -12.64
CA LYS A 20 1.68 -3.91 -12.47
C LYS A 20 1.12 -4.39 -11.13
N LYS A 21 1.51 -5.60 -10.68
CA LYS A 21 1.09 -6.11 -9.37
C LYS A 21 1.69 -5.28 -8.23
N GLN A 22 2.97 -4.92 -8.33
CA GLN A 22 3.63 -4.05 -7.35
C GLN A 22 2.96 -2.67 -7.28
N ASP A 23 2.69 -2.04 -8.44
CA ASP A 23 2.00 -0.75 -8.54
C ASP A 23 0.60 -0.78 -7.90
N ALA A 24 -0.15 -1.85 -8.12
CA ALA A 24 -1.47 -2.02 -7.49
C ALA A 24 -1.40 -2.13 -5.97
N VAL A 25 -0.34 -2.73 -5.41
CA VAL A 25 -0.13 -2.80 -3.96
C VAL A 25 0.29 -1.43 -3.41
N LEU A 26 1.18 -0.71 -4.11
CA LEU A 26 1.61 0.64 -3.74
C LEU A 26 0.44 1.63 -3.70
N LYS A 27 -0.46 1.60 -4.68
CA LYS A 27 -1.69 2.42 -4.67
C LYS A 27 -2.54 2.18 -3.42
N LYS A 28 -2.69 0.93 -2.98
CA LYS A 28 -3.43 0.61 -1.74
C LYS A 28 -2.72 1.12 -0.49
N ILE A 29 -1.39 1.14 -0.47
CA ILE A 29 -0.63 1.74 0.62
C ILE A 29 -0.86 3.24 0.65
N GLU A 30 -0.73 3.91 -0.50
CA GLU A 30 -0.95 5.35 -0.64
C GLU A 30 -2.35 5.77 -0.17
N GLU A 31 -3.40 5.06 -0.60
CA GLU A 31 -4.78 5.31 -0.16
C GLU A 31 -4.92 5.22 1.37
N LYS A 32 -4.24 4.27 2.01
CA LYS A 32 -4.30 4.10 3.48
C LYS A 32 -3.52 5.18 4.21
N LEU A 33 -2.34 5.55 3.72
CA LEU A 33 -1.55 6.65 4.26
C LEU A 33 -2.30 7.98 4.13
N TYR A 34 -2.97 8.20 3.00
CA TYR A 34 -3.83 9.36 2.81
C TYR A 34 -4.96 9.40 3.85
N LYS A 35 -5.64 8.27 4.09
CA LYS A 35 -6.67 8.18 5.15
C LYS A 35 -6.11 8.49 6.54
N MET A 36 -4.92 7.98 6.86
CA MET A 36 -4.24 8.27 8.14
C MET A 36 -3.96 9.77 8.28
N ARG A 37 -3.50 10.41 7.19
CA ARG A 37 -3.26 11.85 7.15
C ARG A 37 -4.55 12.64 7.39
N VAL A 38 -5.64 12.31 6.70
CA VAL A 38 -6.94 12.98 6.87
C VAL A 38 -7.44 12.86 8.31
N ILE A 39 -7.27 11.70 8.94
CA ILE A 39 -7.62 11.50 10.36
C ILE A 39 -6.80 12.42 11.27
N ALA A 40 -5.49 12.50 11.05
CA ALA A 40 -4.59 13.33 11.84
C ALA A 40 -4.87 14.84 11.64
N GLU A 41 -5.12 15.27 10.42
CA GLU A 41 -5.47 16.66 10.10
C GLU A 41 -6.81 17.04 10.72
N SER A 42 -7.85 16.19 10.60
CA SER A 42 -9.16 16.43 11.21
C SER A 42 -9.11 16.53 12.74
N ALA A 43 -8.15 15.86 13.37
CA ALA A 43 -7.97 15.87 14.82
C ALA A 43 -7.30 17.16 15.35
N LEU A 44 -6.60 17.93 14.50
CA LEU A 44 -5.93 19.17 14.92
C LEU A 44 -6.93 20.31 15.20
N ASP A 45 -8.04 20.32 14.46
CA ASP A 45 -9.01 21.41 14.49
C ASP A 45 -10.17 21.15 15.46
N GLN A 46 -10.12 20.09 16.27
CA GLN A 46 -11.22 19.65 17.14
C GLN A 46 -10.78 19.50 18.60
N GLU A 47 -11.60 19.99 19.53
CA GLU A 47 -11.50 19.62 20.94
C GLU A 47 -12.06 18.21 21.15
N LEU A 48 -11.20 17.22 20.96
CA LEU A 48 -11.59 15.82 21.06
C LEU A 48 -11.70 15.36 22.51
N THR A 49 -12.80 14.67 22.82
CA THR A 49 -12.95 13.95 24.08
C THR A 49 -11.98 12.75 24.15
N PRO A 50 -11.66 12.25 25.35
CA PRO A 50 -10.83 11.04 25.49
C PRO A 50 -11.38 9.82 24.72
N LEU A 51 -12.71 9.72 24.61
CA LEU A 51 -13.36 8.65 23.84
C LEU A 51 -13.07 8.77 22.35
N GLU A 52 -13.21 9.97 21.78
CA GLU A 52 -12.93 10.22 20.36
C GLU A 52 -11.44 10.02 20.04
N VAL A 53 -10.55 10.49 20.92
CA VAL A 53 -9.10 10.21 20.80
C VAL A 53 -8.83 8.70 20.75
N SER A 54 -9.48 7.91 21.61
CA SER A 54 -9.33 6.44 21.61
C SER A 54 -9.84 5.80 20.31
N GLN A 55 -10.97 6.30 19.78
CA GLN A 55 -11.54 5.82 18.52
C GLN A 55 -10.62 6.14 17.32
N LEU A 56 -10.10 7.37 17.23
CA LEU A 56 -9.18 7.76 16.16
C LEU A 56 -7.87 6.96 16.23
N ASN A 57 -7.33 6.74 17.42
CA ASN A 57 -6.16 5.87 17.61
C ASN A 57 -6.43 4.43 17.19
N THR A 58 -7.64 3.91 17.43
CA THR A 58 -8.02 2.57 16.96
C THR A 58 -8.04 2.51 15.43
N GLN A 59 -8.60 3.52 14.77
CA GLN A 59 -8.62 3.62 13.30
C GLN A 59 -7.21 3.71 12.72
N LEU A 60 -6.35 4.57 13.28
CA LEU A 60 -4.95 4.71 12.86
C LEU A 60 -4.17 3.40 13.04
N ASN A 61 -4.37 2.69 14.14
CA ASN A 61 -3.72 1.40 14.38
C ASN A 61 -4.16 0.33 13.39
N THR A 62 -5.44 0.30 13.01
CA THR A 62 -5.95 -0.60 11.97
C THR A 62 -5.29 -0.29 10.63
N LEU A 63 -5.31 0.97 10.19
CA LEU A 63 -4.67 1.40 8.93
C LEU A 63 -3.17 1.08 8.93
N ARG A 64 -2.47 1.30 10.05
CA ARG A 64 -1.05 0.95 10.19
C ARG A 64 -0.80 -0.54 10.00
N ARG A 65 -1.61 -1.42 10.59
CA ARG A 65 -1.49 -2.88 10.44
C ARG A 65 -1.72 -3.30 8.99
N GLU A 66 -2.68 -2.69 8.31
CA GLU A 66 -2.96 -2.95 6.90
C GLU A 66 -1.80 -2.51 5.99
N VAL A 67 -1.20 -1.34 6.24
CA VAL A 67 0.01 -0.89 5.54
C VAL A 67 1.15 -1.88 5.75
N GLN A 68 1.42 -2.28 7.00
CA GLN A 68 2.47 -3.27 7.31
C GLN A 68 2.24 -4.64 6.66
N PHE A 69 0.98 -5.02 6.44
CA PHE A 69 0.65 -6.23 5.70
C PHE A 69 1.00 -6.07 4.20
N LEU A 70 0.62 -4.95 3.59
CA LEU A 70 0.90 -4.67 2.17
C LEU A 70 2.41 -4.49 1.91
N GLU A 71 3.14 -3.85 2.82
CA GLU A 71 4.60 -3.73 2.74
C GLU A 71 5.29 -5.10 2.80
N ARG A 72 4.77 -6.03 3.61
CA ARG A 72 5.26 -7.41 3.64
C ARG A 72 4.99 -8.13 2.33
N GLN A 73 3.83 -7.91 1.71
CA GLN A 73 3.50 -8.46 0.39
C GLN A 73 4.46 -7.96 -0.70
N LEU A 74 4.82 -6.66 -0.70
CA LEU A 74 5.82 -6.12 -1.63
C LEU A 74 7.19 -6.80 -1.43
N ARG A 75 7.60 -7.01 -0.18
CA ARG A 75 8.89 -7.64 0.16
C ARG A 75 8.95 -9.12 -0.16
N SER A 76 7.85 -9.86 -0.03
CA SER A 76 7.82 -11.29 -0.36
C SER A 76 7.85 -11.55 -1.87
N ASP A 77 7.41 -10.58 -2.66
CA ASP A 77 7.36 -10.67 -4.12
C ASP A 77 8.65 -10.19 -4.80
N LEU A 78 9.63 -9.71 -4.03
CA LEU A 78 11.01 -9.45 -4.47
C LEU A 78 11.76 -10.79 -4.51
N HIS A 79 11.89 -11.37 -5.71
CA HIS A 79 12.72 -12.54 -5.99
C HIS A 79 14.21 -12.22 -5.95
#